data_AF-A0A6L5EMX7-F1
#
_entry.id   AF-A0A6L5EMX7-F1
#
_cell.length_a   1.000
_cell.length_b   1.000
_cell.length_c   1.000
_cell.angle_alpha   90.00
_cell.angle_beta   90.00
_cell.angle_gamma   90.00
#
_symmetry.space_group_name_H-M   'P 1'
#
loop_
_entity.id
_entity.type
_entity.pdbx_description
1 polymer ?
#
loop_
_entity_poly.entity_id
_entity_poly.type
_entity_poly.pdbx_seq_one_letter_code
_entity_poly.pdbx_strand_id
1 'polypeptide(L)'
;MSTLPSLSRRALTGILGGAGVLHFLKPQPFDRIVPAWVPGSPRLATYASGAAELVIAAALTHPATRTPAARAAAALFVAVFPANVEMARQWVPQSRAKAAISLLRLPLQATLIRSALRIAR
;
A
#
# COMPACT_ATOMS: atom_id res chain seq x y z
N MET A 1 2.90 -12.28 -24.11
CA MET A 1 2.99 -12.02 -22.66
C MET A 1 3.07 -10.53 -22.42
N SER A 2 1.95 -9.86 -22.16
CA SER A 2 1.96 -8.45 -21.78
C SER A 2 2.65 -8.31 -20.42
N THR A 3 3.82 -7.66 -20.41
CA THR A 3 4.42 -7.29 -19.12
C THR A 3 3.51 -6.23 -18.50
N LEU A 4 3.05 -6.45 -17.26
CA LEU A 4 2.39 -5.39 -16.48
C LEU A 4 3.24 -4.09 -16.53
N PRO A 5 2.70 -2.91 -16.27
CA PRO A 5 3.50 -1.68 -16.15
C PRO A 5 4.36 -1.69 -14.88
N SER A 6 5.54 -1.05 -14.89
CA SER A 6 6.39 -0.91 -13.68
C SER A 6 6.65 0.55 -13.37
N LEU A 7 6.49 0.90 -12.10
CA LEU A 7 6.76 2.22 -11.58
C LEU A 7 8.25 2.39 -11.26
N SER A 8 8.73 3.63 -11.35
CA SER A 8 10.09 3.98 -10.94
C SER A 8 10.24 3.95 -9.41
N ARG A 9 11.49 3.86 -8.93
CA ARG A 9 11.82 3.99 -7.51
C ARG A 9 11.28 5.29 -6.91
N ARG A 10 11.39 6.41 -7.63
CA ARG A 10 10.90 7.72 -7.19
C ARG A 10 9.38 7.72 -7.04
N ALA A 11 8.66 7.14 -8.00
CA ALA A 11 7.21 7.00 -7.92
C ALA A 11 6.79 6.14 -6.72
N LEU A 12 7.46 5.00 -6.51
CA LEU A 12 7.16 4.13 -5.37
C LEU A 12 7.44 4.82 -4.02
N THR A 13 8.53 5.58 -3.95
CA THR A 13 8.88 6.41 -2.78
C THR A 13 7.80 7.44 -2.50
N GLY A 14 7.32 8.16 -3.53
CA GLY A 14 6.26 9.16 -3.39
C GLY A 14 4.92 8.54 -2.97
N ILE A 15 4.55 7.39 -3.53
CA ILE A 15 3.33 6.67 -3.17
C ILE A 15 3.35 6.24 -1.71
N LEU A 16 4.42 5.58 -1.27
CA LEU A 16 4.57 5.13 0.12
C LEU A 16 4.66 6.30 1.10
N GLY A 17 5.45 7.34 0.76
CA GLY A 17 5.57 8.53 1.60
C GLY A 17 4.23 9.26 1.76
N GLY A 18 3.52 9.48 0.66
CA GLY A 18 2.21 10.14 0.68
C GLY A 18 1.14 9.33 1.42
N ALA A 19 1.06 8.02 1.16
CA ALA A 19 0.16 7.12 1.88
C ALA A 19 0.49 7.09 3.37
N GLY A 20 1.77 6.97 3.73
CA GLY A 20 2.22 6.94 5.12
C GLY A 20 1.80 8.19 5.88
N VAL A 21 2.00 9.38 5.30
CA VAL A 21 1.51 10.65 5.89
C VAL A 21 -0.02 10.64 6.06
N LEU A 22 -0.78 10.15 5.08
CA LEU A 22 -2.23 10.10 5.16
C LEU A 22 -2.75 9.17 6.26
N HIS A 23 -2.04 8.09 6.60
CA HIS A 23 -2.41 7.23 7.74
C HIS A 23 -2.41 8.01 9.06
N PHE A 24 -1.54 9.01 9.24
CA PHE A 24 -1.50 9.83 10.45
C PHE A 24 -2.44 11.04 10.38
N LEU A 25 -2.52 11.71 9.22
CA LEU A 25 -3.36 12.91 9.07
C LEU A 25 -4.86 12.58 8.97
N LYS A 26 -5.22 11.48 8.29
CA LYS A 26 -6.60 11.06 8.05
C LYS A 26 -6.74 9.54 8.21
N PRO A 27 -6.58 9.01 9.43
CA PRO A 27 -6.61 7.57 9.71
C PRO A 27 -7.98 6.91 9.52
N GLN A 28 -9.08 7.63 9.71
CA GLN A 28 -10.42 7.05 9.83
C GLN A 28 -10.86 6.22 8.60
N PRO A 29 -10.57 6.61 7.34
CA PRO A 29 -10.84 5.77 6.19
C PRO A 29 -10.04 4.46 6.18
N PHE A 30 -8.81 4.47 6.69
CA PHE A 30 -7.95 3.29 6.77
C PHE A 30 -8.42 2.35 7.89
N ASP A 31 -8.79 2.89 9.05
CA ASP A 31 -9.32 2.09 10.17
C ASP A 31 -10.53 1.26 9.76
N ARG A 32 -11.44 1.84 8.97
CA ARG A 32 -12.69 1.20 8.54
C ARG A 32 -12.49 0.00 7.63
N ILE A 33 -11.34 -0.09 6.97
CA ILE A 33 -11.03 -1.15 6.01
C ILE A 33 -10.07 -2.20 6.60
N VAL A 34 -9.66 -2.05 7.86
CA VAL A 34 -8.89 -3.09 8.56
C VAL A 34 -9.80 -4.32 8.75
N PRO A 35 -9.42 -5.50 8.23
CA PRO A 35 -10.21 -6.70 8.41
C PRO A 35 -10.36 -7.10 9.87
N ALA A 36 -11.53 -7.61 10.26
CA ALA A 36 -11.85 -7.94 11.65
C ALA A 36 -10.95 -9.04 12.27
N TRP A 37 -10.28 -9.85 11.45
CA TRP A 37 -9.35 -10.89 11.90
C TRP A 37 -7.95 -10.35 12.22
N VAL A 38 -7.63 -9.09 11.86
CA VAL A 38 -6.35 -8.49 12.22
C VAL A 38 -6.35 -8.23 13.73
N PRO A 39 -5.37 -8.76 14.48
CA PRO A 39 -5.34 -8.60 15.93
C PRO A 39 -5.07 -7.14 16.33
N GLY A 40 -5.56 -6.76 17.51
CA GLY A 40 -5.39 -5.41 18.06
C GLY A 40 -6.45 -4.43 17.55
N SER A 41 -6.17 -3.12 17.70
CA SER A 41 -7.11 -2.09 17.24
C SER A 41 -6.86 -1.71 15.78
N PRO A 42 -7.92 -1.39 15.01
CA PRO A 42 -7.78 -0.86 13.65
C PRO A 42 -6.86 0.37 13.58
N ARG A 43 -6.95 1.23 14.59
CA ARG A 43 -6.10 2.42 14.70
C ARG A 43 -4.63 2.07 14.84
N LEU A 44 -4.30 1.07 15.66
CA LEU A 44 -2.92 0.60 15.80
C LEU A 44 -2.41 0.03 14.47
N ALA A 45 -3.22 -0.76 13.78
CA ALA A 45 -2.86 -1.31 12.48
C ALA A 45 -2.61 -0.21 11.44
N THR A 46 -3.48 0.81 11.35
CA THR A 46 -3.33 1.98 10.49
C THR A 46 -2.03 2.74 10.76
N TYR A 47 -1.69 3.01 12.02
CA TYR A 47 -0.45 3.70 12.35
C TYR A 47 0.80 2.85 12.15
N ALA A 48 0.72 1.54 12.44
CA ALA A 48 1.83 0.62 12.20
C ALA A 48 2.14 0.50 10.71
N SER A 49 1.12 0.37 9.85
CA SER A 49 1.31 0.37 8.40
C SER A 49 1.84 1.72 7.92
N GLY A 50 1.27 2.83 8.39
CA GLY A 50 1.74 4.17 8.03
C GLY A 50 3.21 4.41 8.40
N ALA A 51 3.63 4.00 9.60
CA ALA A 51 5.03 4.08 10.02
C ALA A 51 5.94 3.22 9.12
N ALA A 52 5.52 1.99 8.82
CA ALA A 52 6.26 1.11 7.90
C ALA A 52 6.40 1.75 6.51
N GLU A 53 5.34 2.34 5.95
CA GLU A 53 5.39 3.03 4.66
C GLU A 53 6.39 4.19 4.66
N LEU A 54 6.40 5.02 5.70
CA LEU A 54 7.32 6.14 5.83
C LEU A 54 8.78 5.69 5.95
N VAL A 55 9.05 4.67 6.77
CA VAL A 55 10.40 4.09 6.92
C VAL A 55 10.88 3.51 5.60
N ILE A 56 10.03 2.76 4.89
CA ILE A 56 10.36 2.19 3.59
C ILE A 56 10.60 3.30 2.55
N ALA A 57 9.75 4.33 2.52
CA ALA A 57 9.92 5.47 1.62
C ALA A 57 11.27 6.16 1.85
N ALA A 58 11.61 6.46 3.11
CA ALA A 58 12.90 7.04 3.46
C ALA A 58 14.06 6.12 3.04
N ALA A 59 13.98 4.83 3.36
CA ALA A 59 15.01 3.85 3.03
C ALA A 59 15.17 3.61 1.51
N LEU A 60 14.12 3.80 0.71
CA LEU A 60 14.20 3.75 -0.75
C LEU A 60 15.01 4.91 -1.34
N THR A 61 15.20 6.02 -0.63
CA THR A 61 15.96 7.16 -1.14
C THR A 61 17.47 6.90 -1.17
N HIS A 62 17.98 6.11 -0.22
CA HIS A 62 19.41 5.87 -0.03
C HIS A 62 19.90 4.62 -0.79
N PRO A 63 21.03 4.68 -1.54
CA PRO A 63 21.49 3.57 -2.37
C PRO A 63 21.75 2.26 -1.61
N ALA A 64 22.32 2.34 -0.40
CA ALA A 64 22.68 1.16 0.39
C ALA A 64 21.47 0.39 0.93
N THR A 65 20.33 1.07 1.13
CA THR A 65 19.11 0.48 1.71
C THR A 65 18.03 0.20 0.67
N ARG A 66 18.23 0.61 -0.60
CA ARG A 66 17.20 0.52 -1.65
C ARG A 66 16.66 -0.90 -1.86
N THR A 67 17.54 -1.90 -1.84
CA THR A 67 17.19 -3.29 -2.12
C THR A 67 16.39 -3.91 -0.98
N PRO A 68 16.85 -3.89 0.29
CA PRO A 68 16.02 -4.37 1.41
C PRO A 68 14.73 -3.56 1.55
N ALA A 69 14.75 -2.24 1.34
CA ALA A 69 13.54 -1.42 1.37
C ALA A 69 12.53 -1.80 0.29
N ALA A 70 12.98 -2.10 -0.94
CA ALA A 70 12.10 -2.54 -2.01
C ALA A 70 11.50 -3.94 -1.74
N ARG A 71 12.25 -4.85 -1.10
CA ARG A 71 11.68 -6.13 -0.62
C ARG A 71 10.64 -5.91 0.48
N ALA A 72 10.92 -5.03 1.44
CA ALA A 72 9.97 -4.66 2.49
C ALA A 72 8.70 -4.01 1.91
N ALA A 73 8.83 -3.15 0.88
CA ALA A 73 7.70 -2.58 0.17
C ALA A 73 6.81 -3.67 -0.45
N ALA A 74 7.41 -4.65 -1.14
CA ALA A 74 6.67 -5.77 -1.71
C ALA A 74 5.92 -6.58 -0.63
N ALA A 75 6.59 -6.89 0.48
CA ALA A 75 5.98 -7.60 1.60
C ALA A 75 4.83 -6.78 2.24
N LEU A 76 5.02 -5.48 2.44
CA LEU A 76 3.99 -4.59 2.97
C LEU A 76 2.77 -4.54 2.05
N PHE A 77 2.97 -4.41 0.73
CA PHE A 77 1.86 -4.42 -0.23
C PHE A 77 1.06 -5.72 -0.19
N VAL A 78 1.72 -6.87 -0.01
CA VAL A 78 1.02 -8.14 0.22
C VAL A 78 0.25 -8.11 1.54
N ALA A 79 0.88 -7.63 2.62
CA ALA A 79 0.28 -7.58 3.94
C ALA A 79 -0.97 -6.67 4.01
N VAL A 80 -0.98 -5.53 3.32
CA VAL A 80 -2.14 -4.61 3.29
C VAL A 80 -3.15 -4.92 2.19
N PHE A 81 -2.88 -5.91 1.32
CA PHE A 81 -3.82 -6.29 0.25
C PHE A 81 -5.21 -6.67 0.77
N PRO A 82 -5.36 -7.45 1.87
CA PRO A 82 -6.68 -7.75 2.42
C PRO A 82 -7.49 -6.51 2.80
N ALA A 83 -6.86 -5.42 3.25
CA ALA A 83 -7.56 -4.16 3.54
C ALA A 83 -8.12 -3.52 2.25
N ASN A 84 -7.41 -3.62 1.12
CA ASN A 84 -7.93 -3.15 -0.18
C ASN A 84 -9.10 -4.01 -0.68
N VAL A 85 -9.09 -5.31 -0.41
CA VAL A 85 -10.22 -6.21 -0.70
C VAL A 85 -11.43 -5.84 0.15
N GLU A 86 -11.22 -5.61 1.45
CA GLU A 86 -12.27 -5.19 2.38
C GLU A 86 -12.86 -3.83 1.98
N MET A 87 -12.01 -2.88 1.57
CA MET A 87 -12.46 -1.62 1.00
C MET A 87 -13.35 -1.85 -0.24
N ALA A 88 -12.95 -2.72 -1.18
CA ALA A 88 -13.78 -3.04 -2.34
C ALA A 88 -15.13 -3.64 -1.94
N ARG A 89 -15.13 -4.60 -1.01
CA ARG A 89 -16.36 -5.20 -0.46
C ARG A 89 -17.31 -4.14 0.11
N GLN A 90 -16.77 -3.17 0.86
CA GLN A 90 -17.56 -2.11 1.48
C GLN A 90 -18.00 -1.02 0.49
N TRP A 91 -17.18 -0.67 -0.50
CA TRP A 91 -17.35 0.53 -1.33
C TRP A 91 -18.09 0.28 -2.63
N VAL A 92 -17.99 -0.93 -3.19
CA VAL A 92 -18.72 -1.33 -4.41
C VAL A 92 -20.22 -1.05 -4.34
N PRO A 93 -20.95 -1.39 -3.25
CA PRO A 93 -22.40 -1.13 -3.19
C PRO A 93 -22.75 0.35 -2.95
N GLN A 94 -21.80 1.23 -2.61
CA GLN A 94 -22.12 2.60 -2.18
C GLN A 94 -22.31 3.59 -3.33
N SER A 95 -21.49 3.49 -4.39
CA SER A 95 -21.61 4.32 -5.60
C SER A 95 -20.69 3.81 -6.70
N ARG A 96 -20.99 4.14 -7.95
CA ARG A 96 -20.13 3.80 -9.11
C ARG A 96 -18.71 4.34 -8.98
N ALA A 97 -18.56 5.56 -8.46
CA ALA A 97 -17.26 6.20 -8.26
C ALA A 97 -16.42 5.45 -7.20
N LYS A 98 -17.01 5.16 -6.03
CA LYS A 98 -16.34 4.39 -4.97
C LYS A 98 -15.99 2.98 -5.45
N ALA A 99 -16.90 2.32 -6.17
CA ALA A 99 -16.66 1.01 -6.77
C ALA A 99 -15.44 1.04 -7.72
N ALA A 100 -15.39 2.00 -8.64
CA ALA A 100 -14.30 2.14 -9.59
C ALA A 100 -12.95 2.36 -8.87
N ILE A 101 -12.91 3.28 -7.89
CA ILE A 101 -11.71 3.55 -7.10
C ILE A 101 -11.25 2.28 -6.38
N SER A 102 -12.15 1.59 -5.68
CA SER A 102 -11.78 0.43 -4.89
C SER A 102 -11.34 -0.77 -5.73
N LEU A 103 -12.03 -1.01 -6.85
CA LEU A 103 -11.69 -2.10 -7.76
C LEU A 103 -10.38 -1.86 -8.49
N LEU A 104 -10.06 -0.61 -8.87
CA LEU A 104 -8.79 -0.27 -9.52
C LEU A 104 -7.57 -0.52 -8.61
N ARG A 105 -7.73 -0.38 -7.29
CA ARG A 105 -6.62 -0.63 -6.34
C ARG A 105 -6.17 -2.09 -6.31
N LEU A 106 -7.06 -3.05 -6.61
CA LEU A 106 -6.72 -4.48 -6.58
C LEU A 106 -5.65 -4.85 -7.63
N PRO A 107 -5.84 -4.58 -8.95
CA PRO A 107 -4.79 -4.82 -9.95
C PRO A 107 -3.60 -3.86 -9.79
N LEU A 108 -3.81 -2.65 -9.26
CA LEU A 108 -2.71 -1.73 -8.95
C LEU A 108 -1.75 -2.35 -7.91
N GLN A 109 -2.25 -3.12 -6.94
CA GLN A 109 -1.39 -3.78 -5.95
C GLN A 109 -0.39 -4.73 -6.61
N ALA A 110 -0.81 -5.48 -7.64
CA ALA A 110 0.08 -6.37 -8.40
C ALA A 110 1.17 -5.56 -9.13
N THR A 111 0.82 -4.41 -9.70
CA THR A 111 1.77 -3.46 -10.30
C THR A 111 2.77 -2.94 -9.27
N LEU A 112 2.32 -2.58 -8.07
CA LEU A 112 3.17 -2.07 -6.99
C LEU A 112 4.15 -3.14 -6.49
N ILE A 113 3.66 -4.34 -6.18
CA ILE A 113 4.47 -5.48 -5.74
C ILE A 113 5.55 -5.78 -6.79
N ARG A 114 5.18 -5.88 -8.06
CA ARG A 114 6.12 -6.20 -9.12
C ARG A 114 7.14 -5.08 -9.34
N SER A 115 6.73 -3.81 -9.23
CA SER A 115 7.65 -2.67 -9.31
C SER A 115 8.68 -2.71 -8.20
N ALA A 116 8.24 -3.00 -6.96
CA ALA A 116 9.11 -3.18 -5.81
C ALA A 116 10.11 -4.33 -6.02
N LEU A 117 9.64 -5.49 -6.48
CA LEU A 117 10.51 -6.64 -6.79
C LEU A 117 11.50 -6.37 -7.92
N ARG A 118 11.16 -5.52 -8.90
CA ARG A 118 12.10 -5.08 -9.95
C ARG A 118 13.18 -4.15 -9.41
N ILE A 119 12.83 -3.24 -8.50
CA ILE A 119 13.79 -2.32 -7.85
C ILE A 119 14.75 -3.10 -6.93
N ALA A 120 14.30 -4.23 -6.38
CA ALA A 120 15.10 -5.09 -5.50
C ALA A 120 16.10 -6.01 -6.24
N ARG A 121 16.09 -6.02 -7.57
CA ARG A 121 17.06 -6.74 -8.42
C ARG A 121 18.18 -5.80 -8.81
#